data_AF-A0A2D8NK27-F1
#
_entry.id   AF-A0A2D8NK27-F1
#
_cell.length_a   1.000
_cell.length_b   1.000
_cell.length_c   1.000
_cell.angle_alpha   90.00
_cell.angle_beta   90.00
_cell.angle_gamma   90.00
#
_symmetry.space_group_name_H-M   'P 1'
#
loop_
_entity.id
_entity.type
_entity.pdbx_description
1 polymer ?
#
loop_
_entity_poly.entity_id
_entity_poly.type
_entity_poly.pdbx_seq_one_letter_code
_entity_poly.pdbx_strand_id
1 'polypeptide(L)'
;MARLRAKHLPHRVTLQPIDVETAETVERATPIPDVPAYVEQKTRLLVDRRSTSATSGQEITSTTLVIVLPEHDVPPRTRVTVWAGTPRERTSEVIDSAFFDYRGTPNHVELFLE
;
A
#
# COMPACT_ATOMS: atom_id res chain seq x y z
N MET A 1 2.77 -16.03 21.63
CA MET A 1 3.35 -14.98 20.76
C MET A 1 2.23 -14.13 20.19
N ALA A 2 2.29 -12.81 20.37
CA ALA A 2 1.29 -11.90 19.82
C ALA A 2 1.46 -11.86 18.29
N ARG A 3 0.41 -12.21 17.55
CA ARG A 3 0.35 -12.09 16.08
C ARG A 3 -0.61 -10.95 15.74
N LEU A 4 -0.26 -10.13 14.75
CA LEU A 4 -1.22 -9.21 14.13
C LEU A 4 -2.28 -10.09 13.47
N ARG A 5 -3.54 -9.71 13.63
CA ARG A 5 -4.69 -10.44 13.09
C ARG A 5 -5.63 -9.41 12.49
N ALA A 6 -6.45 -9.83 11.55
CA ALA A 6 -7.46 -8.98 10.91
C ALA A 6 -8.31 -8.19 11.92
N LYS A 7 -8.66 -8.79 13.08
CA LYS A 7 -9.45 -8.13 14.14
C LYS A 7 -8.75 -6.95 14.84
N HIS A 8 -7.43 -6.83 14.69
CA HIS A 8 -6.65 -5.71 15.25
C HIS A 8 -6.58 -4.52 14.28
N LEU A 9 -7.03 -4.70 13.04
CA LEU A 9 -6.97 -3.72 11.97
C LEU A 9 -8.37 -3.08 11.80
N PRO A 10 -8.53 -1.78 12.12
CA PRO A 10 -9.86 -1.17 12.24
C PRO A 10 -10.47 -0.75 10.90
N HIS A 11 -9.70 -0.68 9.83
CA HIS A 11 -10.16 -0.22 8.52
C HIS A 11 -10.28 -1.38 7.52
N ARG A 12 -11.03 -1.10 6.45
CA ARG A 12 -11.16 -1.96 5.28
C ARG A 12 -10.74 -1.16 4.06
N VAL A 13 -9.84 -1.71 3.26
CA VAL A 13 -9.34 -1.10 2.03
C VAL A 13 -9.63 -2.01 0.85
N THR A 14 -9.67 -1.42 -0.33
CA THR A 14 -9.73 -2.17 -1.58
C THR A 14 -8.37 -2.11 -2.25
N LEU A 15 -7.81 -3.26 -2.59
CA LEU A 15 -6.56 -3.36 -3.35
C LEU A 15 -6.87 -3.69 -4.79
N GLN A 16 -6.25 -2.99 -5.74
CA GLN A 16 -6.37 -3.30 -7.15
C GLN A 16 -4.97 -3.34 -7.79
N PRO A 17 -4.31 -4.51 -7.77
CA PRO A 17 -3.02 -4.72 -8.39
C PRO A 17 -3.06 -4.55 -9.91
N ILE A 18 -1.88 -4.42 -10.51
CA ILE A 18 -1.71 -4.55 -11.96
C ILE A 18 -1.70 -6.04 -12.30
N ASP A 19 -2.47 -6.44 -13.31
CA ASP A 19 -2.52 -7.81 -13.81
C ASP A 19 -1.54 -7.99 -14.97
N VAL A 20 -1.61 -7.08 -15.95
CA VAL A 20 -0.74 -7.07 -17.11
C VAL A 20 -0.14 -5.68 -17.28
N GLU A 21 1.19 -5.62 -17.37
CA GLU A 21 1.90 -4.41 -17.77
C GLU A 21 2.79 -4.71 -18.98
N THR A 22 2.54 -3.99 -20.06
CA THR A 22 3.37 -3.97 -21.27
C THR A 22 3.72 -2.52 -21.61
N ALA A 23 4.60 -2.33 -22.60
CA ALA A 23 4.94 -1.00 -23.09
C ALA A 23 3.72 -0.21 -23.62
N GLU A 24 2.65 -0.90 -24.03
CA GLU A 24 1.49 -0.31 -24.69
C GLU A 24 0.21 -0.37 -23.84
N THR A 25 0.18 -1.19 -22.79
CA THR A 25 -1.05 -1.46 -22.03
C THR A 25 -0.76 -1.73 -20.56
N VAL A 26 -1.60 -1.14 -19.70
CA VAL A 26 -1.66 -1.42 -18.26
C VAL A 26 -3.07 -1.92 -17.95
N GLU A 27 -3.22 -3.23 -17.75
CA GLU A 27 -4.45 -3.85 -17.30
C GLU A 27 -4.41 -4.09 -15.79
N ARG A 28 -5.52 -3.82 -15.12
CA ARG A 28 -5.63 -3.96 -13.67
C ARG A 28 -6.42 -5.20 -13.33
N ALA A 29 -5.98 -5.89 -12.28
CA ALA A 29 -6.65 -7.06 -11.77
C ALA A 29 -8.05 -6.69 -11.23
N THR A 30 -8.85 -7.73 -11.01
CA THR A 30 -10.12 -7.58 -10.28
C THR A 30 -9.82 -7.00 -8.88
N PRO A 31 -10.53 -5.95 -8.45
CA PRO A 31 -10.35 -5.38 -7.11
C PRO A 31 -10.57 -6.44 -6.02
N ILE A 32 -9.73 -6.41 -5.00
CA ILE A 32 -9.82 -7.23 -3.79
C ILE A 32 -10.42 -6.33 -2.69
N PRO A 33 -11.74 -6.42 -2.42
CA PRO A 33 -12.40 -5.59 -1.41
C PRO A 33 -12.12 -6.10 0.01
N ASP A 34 -12.49 -5.28 0.99
CA ASP A 34 -12.58 -5.64 2.42
C ASP A 34 -11.27 -6.13 3.07
N VAL A 35 -10.13 -5.75 2.50
CA VAL A 35 -8.80 -6.07 3.04
C VAL A 35 -8.63 -5.39 4.40
N PRO A 36 -8.41 -6.13 5.49
CA PRO A 36 -8.20 -5.54 6.81
C PRO A 36 -6.91 -4.71 6.82
N ALA A 37 -7.01 -3.46 7.25
CA ALA A 37 -5.89 -2.53 7.29
C ALA A 37 -5.95 -1.57 8.48
N TYR A 38 -4.81 -0.98 8.82
CA TYR A 38 -4.73 0.26 9.59
C TYR A 38 -4.30 1.38 8.65
N VAL A 39 -5.05 2.48 8.62
CA VAL A 39 -4.84 3.59 7.71
C VAL A 39 -4.59 4.84 8.55
N GLU A 40 -3.47 5.51 8.28
CA GLU A 40 -3.08 6.74 8.95
C GLU A 40 -2.71 7.80 7.91
N GLN A 41 -3.27 9.00 8.07
CA GLN A 41 -2.84 10.15 7.30
C GLN A 41 -1.55 10.69 7.93
N LYS A 42 -0.43 10.46 7.27
CA LYS A 42 0.91 10.81 7.76
C LYS A 42 1.77 11.25 6.60
N THR A 43 2.39 12.41 6.74
CA THR A 43 3.30 12.96 5.74
C THR A 43 4.72 12.43 5.96
N ARG A 44 5.33 11.82 4.95
CA ARG A 44 6.72 11.35 4.98
C ARG A 44 7.38 11.53 3.62
N LEU A 45 8.63 12.01 3.62
CA LEU A 45 9.48 12.05 2.43
C LEU A 45 9.97 10.63 2.10
N LEU A 46 9.73 10.17 0.88
CA LEU A 46 10.18 8.88 0.37
C LEU A 46 10.89 9.06 -0.97
N VAL A 47 11.84 8.18 -1.25
CA VAL A 47 12.53 8.15 -2.54
C VAL A 47 11.75 7.21 -3.45
N ASP A 48 11.23 7.73 -4.56
CA ASP A 48 10.60 6.90 -5.57
C ASP A 48 11.65 6.09 -6.33
N ARG A 49 11.63 4.77 -6.08
CA ARG A 49 12.53 3.81 -6.72
C ARG A 49 12.14 3.47 -8.16
N ARG A 50 11.00 3.95 -8.66
CA ARG A 50 10.60 3.80 -10.07
C ARG A 50 11.23 4.85 -10.97
N SER A 51 11.72 5.94 -10.39
CA SER A 51 12.31 7.03 -11.16
C SER A 51 13.61 6.57 -11.83
N THR A 52 13.68 6.69 -13.16
CA THR A 52 14.86 6.33 -13.96
C THR A 52 15.95 7.43 -13.95
N SER A 53 15.87 8.40 -13.04
CA SER A 53 16.84 9.51 -12.93
C SER A 53 18.13 9.04 -12.26
N ALA A 54 19.27 9.14 -12.96
CA ALA A 54 20.56 8.63 -12.53
C ALA A 54 21.20 9.39 -11.33
N THR A 55 20.67 10.55 -10.95
CA THR A 55 21.25 11.43 -9.92
C THR A 55 20.33 11.75 -8.75
N SER A 56 19.05 11.43 -8.84
CA SER A 56 18.06 11.75 -7.83
C SER A 56 16.83 10.88 -8.05
N GLY A 57 16.71 9.77 -7.31
CA GLY A 57 15.40 9.15 -7.15
C GLY A 57 14.44 10.26 -6.71
N GLN A 58 13.34 10.43 -7.45
CA GLN A 58 12.46 11.56 -7.22
C GLN A 58 11.95 11.50 -5.78
N GLU A 59 12.19 12.55 -5.00
CA GLU A 59 11.63 12.64 -3.65
C GLU A 59 10.12 12.87 -3.79
N ILE A 60 9.32 11.87 -3.41
CA ILE A 60 7.87 11.92 -3.39
C ILE A 60 7.41 11.97 -1.94
N THR A 61 6.46 12.85 -1.65
CA THR A 61 5.84 12.93 -0.34
C THR A 61 4.70 11.93 -0.27
N SER A 62 4.84 10.88 0.54
CA SER A 62 3.73 10.02 0.91
C SER A 62 2.84 10.75 1.92
N THR A 63 1.52 10.78 1.70
CA THR A 63 0.55 11.38 2.63
C THR A 63 -0.27 10.34 3.41
N THR A 64 -0.17 9.07 3.05
CA THR A 64 -0.88 7.97 3.73
C THR A 64 0.04 6.80 4.03
N LEU A 65 -0.04 6.29 5.25
CA LEU A 65 0.49 4.99 5.63
C LEU A 65 -0.66 4.00 5.73
N VAL A 66 -0.51 2.84 5.08
CA VAL A 66 -1.44 1.72 5.22
C VAL A 66 -0.66 0.51 5.72
N ILE A 67 -1.09 -0.09 6.83
CA ILE A 67 -0.54 -1.32 7.37
C ILE A 67 -1.50 -2.46 7.05
N VAL A 68 -1.01 -3.49 6.36
CA VAL A 68 -1.76 -4.70 6.02
C VAL A 68 -1.06 -5.96 6.56
N LEU A 69 -1.79 -7.08 6.52
CA LEU A 69 -1.22 -8.40 6.83
C LEU A 69 -0.27 -8.85 5.70
N PRO A 70 0.75 -9.68 6.00
CA PRO A 70 1.71 -10.18 5.00
C PRO A 70 1.09 -10.87 3.78
N GLU A 71 -0.08 -11.52 3.94
CA GLU A 71 -0.83 -12.15 2.86
C GLU A 71 -1.43 -11.15 1.84
N HIS A 72 -1.38 -9.86 2.13
CA HIS A 72 -1.83 -8.77 1.28
C HIS A 72 -0.68 -7.86 0.85
N ASP A 73 0.55 -8.38 0.84
CA ASP A 73 1.66 -7.69 0.22
C ASP A 73 1.36 -7.46 -1.27
N VAL A 74 1.60 -6.23 -1.73
CA VAL A 74 1.27 -5.81 -3.09
C VAL A 74 2.39 -4.97 -3.67
N PRO A 75 2.62 -5.08 -4.99
CA PRO A 75 3.68 -4.33 -5.63
C PRO A 75 3.38 -2.83 -5.68
N PRO A 76 4.44 -2.00 -5.85
CA PRO A 76 4.32 -0.62 -6.28
C PRO A 76 3.32 -0.46 -7.46
N ARG A 77 2.57 0.65 -7.54
CA ARG A 77 1.49 0.97 -8.53
C ARG A 77 0.16 0.25 -8.34
N THR A 78 0.07 -0.63 -7.35
CA THR A 78 -1.21 -1.13 -6.88
C THR A 78 -2.08 0.05 -6.45
N ARG A 79 -3.32 0.10 -6.92
CA ARG A 79 -4.29 1.10 -6.44
C ARG A 79 -4.85 0.65 -5.11
N VAL A 80 -4.94 1.59 -4.18
CA VAL A 80 -5.49 1.38 -2.84
C VAL A 80 -6.60 2.39 -2.62
N THR A 81 -7.82 1.91 -2.41
CA THR A 81 -8.94 2.74 -1.96
C THR A 81 -9.01 2.68 -0.44
N VAL A 82 -8.86 3.84 0.20
CA VAL A 82 -8.89 4.00 1.66
C VAL A 82 -10.16 4.71 2.12
N TRP A 83 -10.58 4.42 3.35
CA TRP A 83 -11.77 5.02 4.00
C TRP A 83 -13.06 4.94 3.16
N ALA A 84 -13.27 3.79 2.50
CA ALA A 84 -14.44 3.55 1.66
C ALA A 84 -15.76 3.85 2.39
N GLY A 85 -16.67 4.53 1.70
CA GLY A 85 -17.97 4.94 2.23
C GLY A 85 -17.94 6.17 3.14
N THR A 86 -16.79 6.85 3.30
CA THR A 86 -16.67 8.09 4.09
C THR A 86 -16.38 9.30 3.20
N PRO A 87 -16.58 10.54 3.68
CA PRO A 87 -16.17 11.75 2.95
C PRO A 87 -14.67 11.86 2.66
N ARG A 88 -13.84 11.00 3.27
CA ARG A 88 -12.40 10.94 3.05
C ARG A 88 -11.99 9.82 2.08
N GLU A 89 -12.96 9.12 1.49
CA GLU A 89 -12.68 8.08 0.50
C GLU A 89 -11.79 8.62 -0.61
N ARG A 90 -10.69 7.92 -0.87
CA ARG A 90 -9.80 8.23 -1.99
C ARG A 90 -9.10 6.98 -2.47
N THR A 91 -8.75 6.99 -3.75
CA THR A 91 -7.90 5.97 -4.36
C THR A 91 -6.57 6.58 -4.72
N SER A 92 -5.48 5.98 -4.25
CA SER A 92 -4.10 6.40 -4.55
C SER A 92 -3.27 5.17 -4.91
N GLU A 93 -2.16 5.38 -5.59
CA GLU A 93 -1.23 4.29 -5.91
C GLU A 93 -0.25 4.09 -4.75
N VAL A 94 0.06 2.84 -4.45
CA VAL A 94 1.25 2.51 -3.63
C VAL A 94 2.43 3.14 -4.34
N ILE A 95 3.27 3.90 -3.63
CA ILE A 95 4.57 4.43 -4.09
C ILE A 95 5.65 3.40 -3.80
N ASP A 96 5.75 2.98 -2.54
CA ASP A 96 6.72 2.01 -2.03
C ASP A 96 6.05 1.10 -1.00
N SER A 97 6.68 -0.04 -0.73
CA SER A 97 6.26 -0.96 0.32
C SER A 97 7.44 -1.40 1.18
N ALA A 98 7.17 -1.67 2.46
CA ALA A 98 8.15 -2.23 3.39
C ALA A 98 7.58 -3.49 4.04
N PHE A 99 8.23 -4.62 3.76
CA PHE A 99 7.90 -5.92 4.34
C PHE A 99 8.65 -6.13 5.66
N PHE A 100 7.91 -6.40 6.73
CA PHE A 100 8.46 -6.63 8.06
C PHE A 100 8.16 -8.04 8.55
N ASP A 101 9.18 -8.90 8.50
CA ASP A 101 9.17 -10.27 9.02
C ASP A 101 10.10 -10.40 10.22
N TYR A 102 9.51 -10.70 11.39
CA TYR A 102 10.21 -10.73 12.66
C TYR A 102 10.04 -12.07 13.36
N ARG A 103 11.08 -12.48 14.09
CA ARG A 103 11.00 -13.64 14.98
C ARG A 103 10.32 -13.26 16.30
N GLY A 104 9.00 -13.43 16.37
CA GLY A 104 8.24 -13.39 17.64
C GLY A 104 7.45 -12.11 17.92
N THR A 105 7.52 -11.12 17.03
CA THR A 105 6.64 -9.96 17.00
C THR A 105 5.68 -10.05 15.81
N PRO A 106 4.64 -9.20 15.77
CA PRO A 106 3.70 -9.21 14.66
C PRO A 106 4.31 -8.77 13.31
N ASN A 107 4.24 -9.67 12.32
CA ASN A 107 4.61 -9.37 10.94
C ASN A 107 3.54 -8.51 10.26
N HIS A 108 3.96 -7.63 9.37
CA HIS A 108 3.08 -6.73 8.62
C HIS A 108 3.79 -6.18 7.37
N VAL A 109 3.01 -5.56 6.50
CA VAL A 109 3.51 -4.78 5.38
C VAL A 109 3.05 -3.34 5.56
N GLU A 110 3.98 -2.39 5.42
CA GLU A 110 3.65 -0.97 5.28
C GLU A 110 3.57 -0.61 3.80
N LEU A 111 2.47 0.01 3.39
CA LEU A 111 2.26 0.58 2.07
C LEU A 111 2.23 2.10 2.20
N PHE A 112 2.98 2.79 1.36
CA PHE A 112 3.06 4.24 1.34
C PHE A 112 2.30 4.76 0.13
N LEU A 113 1.32 5.64 0.35
CA LEU A 113 0.49 6.21 -0.71
C LEU A 113 0.75 7.71 -0.86
N GLU A 114 0.68 8.21 -2.10
CA GLU A 114 0.67 9.64 -2.41
C GLU A 114 -0.59 10.31 -1.84
#